data_AF-A0A7C2PFZ4-F1
#
_entry.id   AF-A0A7C2PFZ4-F1
#
_cell.length_a   1.000
_cell.length_b   1.000
_cell.length_c   1.000
_cell.angle_alpha   90.00
_cell.angle_beta   90.00
_cell.angle_gamma   90.00
#
_symmetry.space_group_name_H-M   'P 1'
#
loop_
_entity.id
_entity.type
_entity.pdbx_description
1 polymer ?
#
loop_
_entity_poly.entity_id
_entity_poly.type
_entity_poly.pdbx_seq_one_letter_code
_entity_poly.pdbx_strand_id
1 'polypeptide(L)'
;MDSYSARMASHCLRSMGRVSSRTRSERALKNSRNRRKRSIWILAMCSISCRSRSSIASAIIHGHDTIREAMRIPFLSAPDIRLTTVDLGTRSIQIPVAEFEGKRPGKTLLITGGMDGDEYTGMEASYRLVERYRDRNFAGRLIIIPIVNIPGFEGECSWNPMDMRFPKHIYPGNPAGMPTARLVSWLTQTHASRANLWHDMHAGSITEGLRPFVWLHETGKKDTDALMRLARERFD
;
A
#
# COMPACT_ATOMS: atom_id res chain seq x y z
N MET A 1 -26.00 24.73 -18.14
CA MET A 1 -24.96 25.11 -17.17
C MET A 1 -25.54 26.21 -16.30
N ASP A 2 -25.24 26.15 -15.00
CA ASP A 2 -25.53 27.16 -13.97
C ASP A 2 -26.96 27.30 -13.45
N SER A 3 -27.27 26.51 -12.42
CA SER A 3 -28.09 26.96 -11.28
C SER A 3 -28.10 26.00 -10.07
N TYR A 4 -27.46 24.82 -10.15
CA TYR A 4 -27.44 23.88 -9.03
C TYR A 4 -26.23 24.02 -8.07
N SER A 5 -25.07 24.48 -8.56
CA SER A 5 -23.83 24.59 -7.76
C SER A 5 -23.76 25.82 -6.86
N ALA A 6 -24.59 26.84 -7.08
CA ALA A 6 -24.54 28.10 -6.30
C ALA A 6 -25.30 28.03 -4.96
N ARG A 7 -26.19 27.05 -4.75
CA ARG A 7 -27.01 26.97 -3.51
C ARG A 7 -26.36 26.19 -2.36
N MET A 8 -25.30 25.42 -2.59
CA MET A 8 -24.60 24.69 -1.52
C MET A 8 -23.48 25.50 -0.84
N ALA A 9 -22.92 26.51 -1.51
CA ALA A 9 -21.81 27.30 -0.96
C ALA A 9 -22.22 28.30 0.13
N SER A 10 -23.50 28.72 0.17
CA SER A 10 -23.95 29.74 1.14
C SER A 10 -24.27 29.19 2.54
N HIS A 11 -24.34 27.87 2.73
CA HIS A 11 -24.73 27.29 4.02
C HIS A 11 -23.53 26.93 4.93
N CYS A 12 -22.32 26.81 4.37
CA CYS A 12 -21.13 26.38 5.12
C CYS A 12 -20.34 27.54 5.78
N LEU A 13 -20.64 28.80 5.42
CA LEU A 13 -19.92 29.98 5.92
C LEU A 13 -20.54 30.64 7.17
N ARG A 14 -21.56 30.04 7.80
CA ARG A 14 -22.23 30.61 8.99
C ARG A 14 -21.93 29.94 10.33
N SER A 15 -21.00 28.98 10.40
CA SER A 15 -20.69 28.27 11.67
C SER A 15 -19.26 28.43 12.19
N MET A 16 -18.43 29.31 11.60
CA MET A 16 -17.09 29.59 12.14
C MET A 16 -17.14 30.60 13.29
N GLY A 17 -17.48 30.10 14.49
CA GLY A 17 -17.28 30.81 15.74
C GLY A 17 -15.79 30.86 16.13
N ARG A 18 -15.33 32.05 16.53
CA ARG A 18 -14.00 32.30 17.11
C ARG A 18 -13.80 31.51 18.42
N VAL A 19 -12.67 30.83 18.58
CA VAL A 19 -12.14 30.45 19.91
C VAL A 19 -10.63 30.75 19.95
N SER A 20 -10.23 31.45 21.01
CA SER A 20 -8.93 32.07 21.23
C SER A 20 -7.86 31.15 21.82
N SER A 21 -6.60 31.53 21.59
CA SER A 21 -5.34 31.03 22.15
C SER A 21 -5.27 30.89 23.68
N ARG A 22 -4.71 29.77 24.17
CA ARG A 22 -3.54 29.73 25.10
C ARG A 22 -3.17 28.29 25.50
N THR A 23 -1.86 28.09 25.60
CA THR A 23 -1.05 26.86 25.81
C THR A 23 -1.04 26.34 27.24
N ARG A 24 -0.98 25.00 27.44
CA ARG A 24 -0.59 24.39 28.73
C ARG A 24 -0.14 22.93 28.61
N SER A 25 1.13 22.67 28.23
CA SER A 25 1.86 21.45 28.67
C SER A 25 3.36 21.44 28.30
N GLU A 26 4.08 22.58 28.44
CA GLU A 26 5.56 22.62 28.46
C GLU A 26 6.15 22.22 29.84
N ARG A 27 5.50 21.29 30.57
CA ARG A 27 5.96 20.84 31.89
C ARG A 27 5.99 19.32 32.00
N ALA A 28 6.91 18.68 31.28
CA ALA A 28 7.38 17.32 31.60
C ALA A 28 8.71 17.00 30.91
N LEU A 29 9.70 17.90 30.96
CA LEU A 29 11.06 17.64 30.50
C LEU A 29 12.02 18.09 31.61
N LYS A 30 12.23 17.22 32.60
CA LYS A 30 13.39 17.24 33.51
C LYS A 30 13.44 15.93 34.31
N ASN A 31 14.60 15.29 34.30
CA ASN A 31 15.04 14.10 35.06
C ASN A 31 14.70 12.70 34.54
N SER A 32 15.61 12.12 33.75
CA SER A 32 16.39 10.95 34.22
C SER A 32 17.61 10.70 33.34
N ARG A 33 18.76 11.23 33.78
CA ARG A 33 20.10 10.89 33.31
C ARG A 33 20.47 9.48 33.81
N ASN A 34 20.03 8.39 33.18
CA ASN A 34 20.73 7.08 33.33
C ASN A 34 20.37 5.96 32.33
N ARG A 35 20.42 6.18 31.01
CA ARG A 35 20.38 5.09 30.00
C ARG A 35 21.41 5.23 28.87
N ARG A 36 22.61 5.72 29.19
CA ARG A 36 23.75 5.92 28.26
C ARG A 36 24.46 4.64 27.76
N LYS A 37 23.85 3.46 27.79
CA LYS A 37 24.49 2.21 27.32
C LYS A 37 23.64 1.32 26.39
N ARG A 38 22.54 1.82 25.81
CA ARG A 38 21.72 1.05 24.84
C ARG A 38 21.36 1.79 23.54
N SER A 39 22.00 2.92 23.24
CA SER A 39 21.53 3.84 22.20
C SER A 39 22.32 3.84 20.88
N ILE A 40 23.16 2.82 20.62
CA ILE A 40 23.94 2.74 19.36
C ILE A 40 23.13 2.17 18.18
N TRP A 41 21.88 1.73 18.37
CA TRP A 41 21.01 1.23 17.29
C TRP A 41 19.80 2.12 16.96
N ILE A 42 19.73 3.33 17.50
CA ILE A 42 18.67 4.30 17.20
C ILE A 42 19.32 5.55 16.60
N LEU A 43 19.71 5.46 15.34
CA LEU A 43 20.08 6.58 14.47
C LEU A 43 20.08 6.11 13.00
N ALA A 44 18.90 5.69 12.53
CA ALA A 44 18.58 5.58 11.09
C ALA A 44 17.07 5.77 10.83
N MET A 45 16.37 6.47 11.71
CA MET A 45 15.03 6.98 11.46
C MET A 45 14.93 8.38 12.07
N CYS A 46 15.36 9.37 11.29
CA CYS A 46 14.86 10.72 11.41
C CYS A 46 15.15 11.43 10.09
N SER A 47 14.13 12.07 9.54
CA SER A 47 14.21 13.04 8.45
C SER A 47 14.48 12.46 7.06
N ILE A 48 13.47 11.84 6.43
CA ILE A 48 13.16 12.35 5.07
C ILE A 48 12.54 13.72 5.31
N SER A 49 13.40 14.69 5.60
CA SER A 49 13.11 16.07 5.27
C SER A 49 12.81 16.03 3.79
N CYS A 50 11.59 16.42 3.44
CA CYS A 50 11.16 16.74 2.10
C CYS A 50 12.11 17.82 1.54
N ARG A 51 13.27 17.37 1.03
CA ARG A 51 14.33 18.19 0.41
C ARG A 51 14.99 17.47 -0.77
N SER A 52 14.38 16.41 -1.29
CA SER A 52 14.27 16.33 -2.73
C SER A 52 12.87 16.81 -3.06
N ARG A 53 12.76 17.87 -3.85
CA ARG A 53 11.58 18.06 -4.69
C ARG A 53 11.56 16.86 -5.62
N SER A 54 11.03 15.73 -5.15
CA SER A 54 10.86 14.53 -5.93
C SER A 54 9.92 14.91 -7.07
N SER A 55 10.39 14.73 -8.31
CA SER A 55 9.66 15.04 -9.54
C SER A 55 8.24 14.46 -9.57
N ILE A 56 7.99 13.42 -8.76
CA ILE A 56 6.72 12.72 -8.61
C ILE A 56 5.64 13.58 -7.91
N ALA A 57 5.99 14.39 -6.90
CA ALA A 57 4.99 15.25 -6.23
C ALA A 57 4.48 16.37 -7.15
N SER A 58 5.32 16.81 -8.10
CA SER A 58 4.93 17.75 -9.16
C SER A 58 4.03 17.09 -10.20
N ALA A 59 4.26 15.81 -10.52
CA ALA A 59 3.47 15.03 -11.47
C ALA A 59 2.05 14.75 -10.96
N ILE A 60 1.89 14.47 -9.65
CA ILE A 60 0.59 14.22 -9.01
C ILE A 60 -0.36 15.45 -9.09
N ILE A 61 0.18 16.67 -9.19
CA ILE A 61 -0.63 17.91 -9.24
C ILE A 61 -0.79 18.45 -10.68
N HIS A 62 0.06 18.04 -11.64
CA HIS A 62 0.12 18.68 -12.98
C HIS A 62 0.01 17.75 -14.19
N GLY A 63 -0.49 16.52 -14.07
CA GLY A 63 -0.88 15.73 -15.24
C GLY A 63 -0.76 14.23 -15.03
N HIS A 64 -1.89 13.54 -15.13
CA HIS A 64 -2.02 12.09 -14.97
C HIS A 64 -1.24 11.28 -16.02
N ASP A 65 -0.81 11.91 -17.13
CA ASP A 65 -0.14 11.25 -18.26
C ASP A 65 1.27 10.69 -17.92
N THR A 66 1.86 11.04 -16.78
CA THR A 66 3.26 10.69 -16.45
C THR A 66 3.43 9.50 -15.48
N ILE A 67 2.41 9.12 -14.72
CA ILE A 67 2.50 8.04 -13.71
C ILE A 67 2.59 6.67 -14.41
N ARG A 68 1.82 6.46 -15.48
CA ARG A 68 1.79 5.22 -16.27
C ARG A 68 3.15 4.92 -16.92
N GLU A 69 3.80 5.93 -17.48
CA GLU A 69 5.11 5.78 -18.14
C GLU A 69 6.25 5.70 -17.12
N ALA A 70 6.17 6.49 -16.04
CA ALA A 70 7.11 6.43 -14.92
C ALA A 70 7.05 5.10 -14.16
N MET A 71 5.94 4.36 -14.19
CA MET A 71 5.83 3.03 -13.56
C MET A 71 6.06 1.87 -14.54
N ARG A 72 5.90 2.04 -15.86
CA ARG A 72 6.26 0.98 -16.82
C ARG A 72 7.75 0.62 -16.82
N ILE A 73 8.63 1.56 -16.52
CA ILE A 73 10.09 1.41 -16.72
C ILE A 73 10.84 0.88 -15.47
N PRO A 74 10.56 1.32 -14.23
CA PRO A 74 11.28 0.81 -13.05
C PRO A 74 10.88 -0.62 -12.69
N PHE A 75 9.58 -0.94 -12.68
CA PHE A 75 9.08 -2.26 -12.24
C PHE A 75 9.62 -3.43 -13.06
N LEU A 76 9.79 -3.24 -14.38
CA LEU A 76 10.25 -4.29 -15.29
C LEU A 76 11.78 -4.46 -15.30
N SER A 77 12.53 -3.55 -14.68
CA SER A 77 14.01 -3.54 -14.72
C SER A 77 14.68 -3.91 -13.40
N ALA A 78 13.92 -3.99 -12.29
CA ALA A 78 14.46 -4.41 -11.01
C ALA A 78 14.86 -5.90 -11.05
N PRO A 79 16.12 -6.26 -10.76
CA PRO A 79 16.61 -7.63 -10.90
C PRO A 79 15.91 -8.63 -9.97
N ASP A 80 15.29 -8.16 -8.88
CA ASP A 80 14.59 -9.00 -7.91
C ASP A 80 13.11 -9.22 -8.24
N ILE A 81 12.59 -8.58 -9.30
CA ILE A 81 11.21 -8.73 -9.74
C ILE A 81 11.16 -9.75 -10.89
N ARG A 82 10.43 -10.85 -10.65
CA ARG A 82 10.12 -11.85 -11.69
C ARG A 82 8.71 -11.62 -12.22
N LEU A 83 8.58 -11.62 -13.54
CA LEU A 83 7.27 -11.65 -14.19
C LEU A 83 6.69 -13.07 -14.12
N THR A 84 5.55 -13.19 -13.46
CA THR A 84 4.81 -14.46 -13.34
C THR A 84 3.64 -14.42 -14.30
N THR A 85 3.55 -15.43 -15.17
CA THR A 85 2.43 -15.57 -16.10
C THR A 85 1.20 -16.09 -15.37
N VAL A 86 0.07 -15.39 -15.47
CA VAL A 86 -1.21 -15.76 -14.86
C VAL A 86 -2.29 -15.84 -15.91
N ASP A 87 -2.95 -17.00 -15.99
CA ASP A 87 -4.05 -17.23 -16.91
C ASP A 87 -5.39 -16.70 -16.35
N LEU A 88 -5.99 -15.75 -17.07
CA LEU A 88 -7.30 -15.19 -16.74
C LEU A 88 -8.44 -15.82 -17.56
N GLY A 89 -8.18 -16.94 -18.24
CA GLY A 89 -9.13 -17.71 -19.03
C GLY A 89 -9.29 -17.18 -20.45
N THR A 90 -9.38 -15.87 -20.65
CA THR A 90 -9.45 -15.26 -22.00
C THR A 90 -8.08 -14.82 -22.52
N ARG A 91 -7.15 -14.45 -21.64
CA ARG A 91 -5.73 -14.18 -21.95
C ARG A 91 -4.88 -14.44 -20.71
N SER A 92 -3.58 -14.62 -20.94
CA SER A 92 -2.59 -14.57 -19.86
C SER A 92 -2.03 -13.16 -19.70
N ILE A 93 -1.69 -12.78 -18.45
CA ILE A 93 -1.02 -11.53 -18.10
C ILE A 93 0.29 -11.81 -17.38
N GLN A 94 1.19 -10.82 -17.34
CA GLN A 94 2.43 -10.88 -16.56
C GLN A 94 2.28 -10.05 -15.29
N ILE A 95 2.45 -10.68 -14.12
CA ILE A 95 2.36 -10.02 -12.82
C ILE A 95 3.77 -9.94 -12.20
N PRO A 96 4.24 -8.76 -11.77
CA PRO A 96 5.53 -8.60 -11.12
C PRO A 96 5.49 -9.15 -9.69
N VAL A 97 6.36 -10.11 -9.39
CA VAL A 97 6.47 -10.74 -8.07
C VAL A 97 7.93 -10.71 -7.62
N ALA A 98 8.18 -10.14 -6.45
CA ALA A 98 9.46 -10.23 -5.75
C ALA A 98 9.34 -11.18 -4.55
N GLU A 99 10.25 -12.13 -4.43
CA GLU A 99 10.29 -13.09 -3.33
C GLU A 99 11.68 -13.12 -2.70
N PHE A 100 11.73 -12.90 -1.39
CA PHE A 100 12.95 -12.87 -0.63
C PHE A 100 12.90 -13.85 0.53
N GLU A 101 13.94 -14.67 0.65
CA GLU A 101 14.23 -15.43 1.86
C GLU A 101 15.22 -14.64 2.72
N GLY A 102 14.84 -14.39 3.97
CA GLY A 102 15.68 -13.72 4.95
C GLY A 102 16.85 -14.59 5.42
N LYS A 103 17.88 -13.97 5.98
CA LYS A 103 19.07 -14.67 6.50
C LYS A 103 18.80 -15.60 7.69
N ARG A 104 17.60 -15.56 8.27
CA ARG A 104 17.20 -16.36 9.43
C ARG A 104 15.80 -16.94 9.22
N PRO A 105 15.46 -18.11 9.78
CA PRO A 105 14.10 -18.65 9.74
C PRO A 105 13.09 -17.70 10.40
N GLY A 106 11.85 -17.69 9.90
CA GLY A 106 10.79 -16.82 10.42
C GLY A 106 9.48 -16.95 9.66
N LYS A 107 8.53 -16.06 9.95
CA LYS A 107 7.19 -16.03 9.33
C LYS A 107 7.23 -15.50 7.90
N THR A 108 6.22 -15.83 7.11
CA THR A 108 6.02 -15.30 5.76
C THR A 108 5.09 -14.08 5.80
N LEU A 109 5.54 -12.96 5.24
CA LEU A 109 4.74 -11.77 4.99
C LEU A 109 4.46 -11.63 3.50
N LEU A 110 3.18 -11.53 3.13
CA LEU A 110 2.74 -11.11 1.80
C LEU A 110 2.36 -9.64 1.82
N ILE A 111 2.92 -8.85 0.91
CA ILE A 111 2.55 -7.46 0.66
C ILE A 111 2.03 -7.36 -0.77
N THR A 112 0.84 -6.79 -0.94
CA THR A 112 0.27 -6.52 -2.26
C THR A 112 -0.03 -5.04 -2.41
N GLY A 113 0.07 -4.54 -3.63
CA GLY A 113 -0.45 -3.25 -4.05
C GLY A 113 -1.23 -3.40 -5.35
N GLY A 114 -2.00 -2.37 -5.69
CA GLY A 114 -2.73 -2.34 -6.95
C GLY A 114 -3.76 -3.45 -7.10
N MET A 115 -4.43 -3.81 -6.00
CA MET A 115 -5.68 -4.59 -6.06
C MET A 115 -6.75 -3.79 -6.79
N ASP A 116 -6.84 -2.51 -6.45
CA ASP A 116 -7.52 -1.48 -7.24
C ASP A 116 -6.48 -0.81 -8.15
N GLY A 117 -6.74 -0.82 -9.46
CA GLY A 117 -5.76 -0.46 -10.49
C GLY A 117 -5.41 1.03 -10.57
N ASP A 118 -6.16 1.88 -9.89
CA ASP A 118 -6.00 3.34 -9.87
C ASP A 118 -5.44 3.87 -8.54
N GLU A 119 -4.99 2.99 -7.65
CA GLU A 119 -4.45 3.33 -6.33
C GLU A 119 -2.91 3.28 -6.30
N TYR A 120 -2.27 4.30 -6.87
CA TYR A 120 -0.83 4.27 -7.16
C TYR A 120 0.09 4.32 -5.94
N THR A 121 -0.36 4.87 -4.82
CA THR A 121 0.49 5.05 -3.63
C THR A 121 0.93 3.70 -3.04
N GLY A 122 0.03 2.72 -3.01
CA GLY A 122 0.34 1.36 -2.55
C GLY A 122 1.30 0.63 -3.49
N MET A 123 1.15 0.84 -4.80
CA MET A 123 2.04 0.27 -5.82
C MET A 123 3.46 0.83 -5.69
N GLU A 124 3.62 2.16 -5.61
CA GLU A 124 4.93 2.79 -5.46
C GLU A 124 5.60 2.43 -4.12
N ALA A 125 4.82 2.38 -3.03
CA ALA A 125 5.36 2.00 -1.73
C ALA A 125 5.86 0.55 -1.73
N SER A 126 5.06 -0.39 -2.26
CA SER A 126 5.45 -1.80 -2.37
C SER A 126 6.68 -1.98 -3.27
N TYR A 127 6.81 -1.22 -4.37
CA TYR A 127 8.04 -1.20 -5.18
C TYR A 127 9.28 -0.79 -4.38
N ARG A 128 9.20 0.31 -3.63
CA ARG A 128 10.32 0.78 -2.79
C ARG A 128 10.70 -0.23 -1.72
N LEU A 129 9.74 -1.04 -1.24
CA LEU A 129 10.03 -2.12 -0.30
C LEU A 129 10.87 -3.23 -0.94
N VAL A 130 10.70 -3.52 -2.24
CA VAL A 130 11.57 -4.46 -2.97
C VAL A 130 13.03 -4.00 -2.89
N GLU A 131 13.28 -2.73 -3.21
CA GLU A 131 14.62 -2.13 -3.15
C GLU A 131 15.19 -2.13 -1.72
N ARG A 132 14.35 -1.77 -0.73
CA ARG A 132 14.75 -1.67 0.67
C ARG A 132 15.19 -3.02 1.25
N TYR A 133 14.53 -4.12 0.85
CA TYR A 133 14.76 -5.45 1.43
C TYR A 133 15.66 -6.35 0.57
N ARG A 134 16.29 -5.81 -0.48
CA ARG A 134 17.26 -6.50 -1.33
C ARG A 134 18.44 -7.12 -0.57
N ASP A 135 18.87 -6.51 0.53
CA ASP A 135 19.97 -7.02 1.37
C ASP A 135 19.61 -8.27 2.20
N ARG A 136 18.32 -8.63 2.19
CA ARG A 136 17.70 -9.77 2.88
C ARG A 136 17.98 -9.80 4.38
N ASN A 137 18.23 -8.64 4.99
CA ASN A 137 18.58 -8.54 6.40
C ASN A 137 17.35 -8.59 7.33
N PHE A 138 16.60 -9.68 7.24
CA PHE A 138 15.42 -9.97 8.07
C PHE A 138 15.32 -11.48 8.34
N ALA A 139 14.32 -11.88 9.13
CA ALA A 139 14.01 -13.27 9.43
C ALA A 139 12.67 -13.67 8.79
N GLY A 140 12.62 -14.84 8.17
CA GLY A 140 11.43 -15.35 7.46
C GLY A 140 11.44 -15.06 5.97
N ARG A 141 10.26 -14.97 5.38
CA ARG A 141 10.07 -14.79 3.93
C ARG A 141 9.24 -13.55 3.66
N LEU A 142 9.61 -12.80 2.63
CA LEU A 142 8.90 -11.62 2.17
C LEU A 142 8.49 -11.80 0.71
N ILE A 143 7.19 -11.71 0.43
CA ILE A 143 6.63 -11.75 -0.92
C ILE A 143 6.00 -10.39 -1.18
N ILE A 144 6.37 -9.73 -2.27
CA ILE A 144 5.85 -8.41 -2.64
C ILE A 144 5.31 -8.51 -4.07
N ILE A 145 4.03 -8.14 -4.24
CA ILE A 145 3.36 -8.07 -5.54
C ILE A 145 2.86 -6.64 -5.71
N PRO A 146 3.62 -5.77 -6.38
CA PRO A 146 3.31 -4.35 -6.36
C PRO A 146 2.05 -3.94 -7.12
N ILE A 147 1.69 -4.71 -8.15
CA ILE A 147 0.51 -4.49 -8.96
C ILE A 147 -0.15 -5.84 -9.20
N VAL A 148 -1.30 -6.10 -8.56
CA VAL A 148 -2.06 -7.33 -8.77
C VAL A 148 -2.97 -7.22 -9.98
N ASN A 149 -3.82 -6.19 -10.04
CA ASN A 149 -4.79 -5.98 -11.10
C ASN A 149 -4.16 -5.21 -12.28
N ILE A 150 -3.26 -5.88 -13.01
CA ILE A 150 -2.61 -5.30 -14.20
C ILE A 150 -3.64 -4.74 -15.20
N PRO A 151 -4.77 -5.41 -15.53
CA PRO A 151 -5.77 -4.85 -16.43
C PRO A 151 -6.42 -3.56 -15.90
N GLY A 152 -6.74 -3.50 -14.61
CA GLY A 152 -7.27 -2.29 -13.97
C GLY A 152 -6.24 -1.16 -13.97
N PHE A 153 -4.96 -1.49 -13.73
CA PHE A 153 -3.86 -0.54 -13.81
C PHE A 153 -3.68 0.04 -15.22
N GLU A 154 -3.70 -0.80 -16.26
CA GLU A 154 -3.65 -0.37 -17.66
C GLU A 154 -4.86 0.47 -18.08
N GLY A 155 -6.02 0.23 -17.45
CA GLY A 155 -7.28 0.92 -17.68
C GLY A 155 -7.56 2.09 -16.73
N GLU A 156 -6.63 2.40 -15.82
CA GLU A 156 -6.76 3.46 -14.81
C GLU A 156 -8.09 3.39 -14.03
N CYS A 157 -8.47 2.17 -13.63
CA CYS A 157 -9.69 1.92 -12.89
C CYS A 157 -9.50 0.88 -11.76
N SER A 158 -10.32 1.00 -10.71
CA SER A 158 -10.25 0.10 -9.55
C SER A 158 -10.67 -1.33 -9.90
N TRP A 159 -11.63 -1.50 -10.79
CA TRP A 159 -12.11 -2.81 -11.23
C TRP A 159 -11.22 -3.41 -12.32
N ASN A 160 -11.34 -4.71 -12.57
CA ASN A 160 -10.77 -5.33 -13.74
C ASN A 160 -11.68 -5.06 -14.95
N PRO A 161 -11.23 -4.35 -16.00
CA PRO A 161 -12.05 -4.02 -17.17
C PRO A 161 -12.48 -5.25 -17.98
N MET A 162 -11.87 -6.42 -17.77
CA MET A 162 -12.20 -7.65 -18.50
C MET A 162 -13.56 -8.24 -18.09
N ASP A 163 -13.99 -8.01 -16.86
CA ASP A 163 -15.29 -8.50 -16.36
C ASP A 163 -16.03 -7.50 -15.46
N MET A 164 -15.53 -6.26 -15.36
CA MET A 164 -16.10 -5.15 -14.59
C MET A 164 -16.27 -5.44 -13.09
N ARG A 165 -15.38 -6.27 -12.53
CA ARG A 165 -15.43 -6.62 -11.11
C ARG A 165 -14.25 -6.10 -10.31
N PHE A 166 -14.50 -5.78 -9.05
CA PHE A 166 -13.48 -5.37 -8.09
C PHE A 166 -12.80 -6.60 -7.48
N PRO A 167 -11.48 -6.81 -7.66
CA PRO A 167 -10.78 -7.98 -7.14
C PRO A 167 -10.91 -8.16 -5.62
N LYS A 168 -10.91 -7.05 -4.87
CA LYS A 168 -11.03 -7.02 -3.40
C LYS A 168 -12.35 -7.59 -2.83
N HIS A 169 -13.33 -7.89 -3.68
CA HIS A 169 -14.63 -8.45 -3.26
C HIS A 169 -14.80 -9.93 -3.61
N ILE A 170 -13.80 -10.57 -4.21
CA ILE A 170 -13.95 -11.89 -4.86
C ILE A 170 -13.16 -12.99 -4.15
N TYR A 171 -12.81 -12.82 -2.88
CA TYR A 171 -12.09 -13.84 -2.12
C TYR A 171 -12.93 -15.11 -1.89
N PRO A 172 -12.34 -16.32 -1.96
CA PRO A 172 -10.94 -16.61 -2.28
C PRO A 172 -10.64 -16.71 -3.80
N GLY A 173 -11.63 -16.45 -4.66
CA GLY A 173 -11.54 -16.58 -6.11
C GLY A 173 -12.08 -17.92 -6.61
N ASN A 174 -12.04 -18.11 -7.93
CA ASN A 174 -12.40 -19.37 -8.59
C ASN A 174 -11.51 -19.58 -9.83
N PRO A 175 -10.69 -20.65 -9.90
CA PRO A 175 -9.78 -20.90 -11.02
C PRO A 175 -10.52 -21.24 -12.33
N ALA A 176 -11.78 -21.67 -12.24
CA ALA A 176 -12.67 -21.88 -13.40
C ALA A 176 -13.57 -20.67 -13.68
N GLY A 177 -13.48 -19.59 -12.88
CA GLY A 177 -14.37 -18.44 -12.96
C GLY A 177 -14.04 -17.44 -14.07
N MET A 178 -14.62 -16.25 -13.96
CA MET A 178 -14.32 -15.08 -14.81
C MET A 178 -12.90 -14.54 -14.52
N PRO A 179 -12.32 -13.69 -15.40
CA PRO A 179 -10.97 -13.16 -15.27
C PRO A 179 -10.56 -12.72 -13.85
N THR A 180 -11.40 -11.93 -13.17
CA THR A 180 -11.09 -11.46 -11.81
C THR A 180 -11.12 -12.57 -10.78
N ALA A 181 -12.05 -13.52 -10.91
CA ALA A 181 -12.09 -14.67 -10.01
C ALA A 181 -10.86 -15.56 -10.18
N ARG A 182 -10.35 -15.71 -11.40
CA ARG A 182 -9.11 -16.44 -11.69
C ARG A 182 -7.87 -15.73 -11.14
N LEU A 183 -7.80 -14.40 -11.30
CA LEU A 183 -6.74 -13.56 -10.72
C LEU A 183 -6.67 -13.72 -9.20
N VAL A 184 -7.81 -13.56 -8.52
CA VAL A 184 -7.89 -13.69 -7.06
C VAL A 184 -7.60 -15.12 -6.63
N SER A 185 -8.07 -16.12 -7.39
CA SER A 185 -7.76 -17.54 -7.13
C SER A 185 -6.27 -17.83 -7.22
N TRP A 186 -5.58 -17.29 -8.22
CA TRP A 186 -4.13 -17.42 -8.33
C TRP A 186 -3.45 -16.81 -7.11
N LEU A 187 -3.78 -15.56 -6.77
CA LEU A 187 -3.16 -14.85 -5.65
C LEU A 187 -3.36 -15.58 -4.32
N THR A 188 -4.58 -16.05 -4.06
CA THR A 188 -4.93 -16.71 -2.80
C THR A 188 -4.28 -18.09 -2.68
N GLN A 189 -4.35 -18.91 -3.74
CA GLN A 189 -3.82 -20.27 -3.70
C GLN A 189 -2.30 -20.31 -3.72
N THR A 190 -1.64 -19.41 -4.45
CA THR A 190 -0.18 -19.43 -4.62
C THR A 190 0.56 -18.66 -3.53
N HIS A 191 0.01 -17.53 -3.06
CA HIS A 191 0.71 -16.65 -2.13
C HIS A 191 0.00 -16.54 -0.78
N ALA A 192 -1.27 -16.15 -0.74
CA ALA A 192 -1.95 -15.87 0.53
C ALA A 192 -2.05 -17.10 1.45
N SER A 193 -2.32 -18.29 0.88
CA SER A 193 -2.42 -19.56 1.61
C SER A 193 -1.12 -19.96 2.33
N ARG A 194 0.02 -19.41 1.89
CA ARG A 194 1.37 -19.70 2.42
C ARG A 194 1.90 -18.57 3.31
N ALA A 195 1.16 -17.48 3.44
CA ALA A 195 1.53 -16.33 4.24
C ALA A 195 0.99 -16.46 5.68
N ASN A 196 1.77 -15.99 6.65
CA ASN A 196 1.27 -15.85 8.02
C ASN A 196 0.52 -14.52 8.22
N LEU A 197 0.84 -13.52 7.40
CA LEU A 197 0.19 -12.22 7.36
C LEU A 197 0.14 -11.74 5.92
N TRP A 198 -0.99 -11.17 5.53
CA TRP A 198 -1.17 -10.47 4.26
C TRP A 198 -1.48 -9.00 4.54
N HIS A 199 -0.60 -8.11 4.09
CA HIS A 199 -0.79 -6.67 4.11
C HIS A 199 -1.09 -6.17 2.69
N ASP A 200 -2.34 -5.79 2.45
CA ASP A 200 -2.79 -5.26 1.16
C ASP A 200 -2.82 -3.72 1.22
N MET A 201 -2.02 -3.07 0.38
CA MET A 201 -1.81 -1.62 0.40
C MET A 201 -2.82 -0.93 -0.51
N HIS A 202 -3.76 -0.23 0.10
CA HIS A 202 -4.77 0.61 -0.56
C HIS A 202 -4.47 2.11 -0.39
N ALA A 203 -5.04 2.92 -1.27
CA ALA A 203 -5.01 4.38 -1.23
C ALA A 203 -6.38 4.95 -1.64
N GLY A 204 -6.49 6.27 -1.80
CA GLY A 204 -7.63 6.83 -2.52
C GLY A 204 -7.48 6.56 -4.01
N SER A 205 -8.59 6.28 -4.69
CA SER A 205 -8.67 6.33 -6.16
C SER A 205 -8.21 7.70 -6.68
N ILE A 206 -8.00 7.82 -7.99
CA ILE A 206 -7.64 9.08 -8.68
C ILE A 206 -8.54 10.27 -8.28
N THR A 207 -9.77 10.00 -7.87
CA THR A 207 -10.75 11.03 -7.48
C THR A 207 -10.91 11.23 -5.97
N GLU A 208 -10.13 10.53 -5.14
CA GLU A 208 -10.32 10.46 -3.69
C GLU A 208 -9.06 10.87 -2.90
N GLY A 209 -9.27 11.66 -1.84
CA GLY A 209 -8.22 12.01 -0.87
C GLY A 209 -8.47 11.31 0.46
N LEU A 210 -7.56 10.44 0.88
CA LEU A 210 -7.61 9.75 2.18
C LEU A 210 -6.54 10.26 3.13
N ARG A 211 -6.88 10.35 4.42
CA ARG A 211 -5.85 10.45 5.46
C ARG A 211 -5.19 9.07 5.61
N PRO A 212 -3.89 8.99 5.93
CA PRO A 212 -3.27 7.71 6.19
C PRO A 212 -3.96 6.99 7.37
N PHE A 213 -4.38 5.74 7.14
CA PHE A 213 -4.91 4.86 8.18
C PHE A 213 -4.53 3.41 7.87
N VAL A 214 -4.64 2.54 8.88
CA VAL A 214 -4.55 1.09 8.69
C VAL A 214 -5.86 0.48 9.17
N TRP A 215 -6.50 -0.30 8.31
CA TRP A 215 -7.67 -1.08 8.69
C TRP A 215 -7.22 -2.44 9.20
N LEU A 216 -7.62 -2.78 10.43
CA LEU A 216 -7.39 -4.07 11.03
C LEU A 216 -8.73 -4.67 11.43
N HIS A 217 -8.91 -5.96 11.14
CA HIS A 217 -10.05 -6.72 11.62
C HIS A 217 -9.57 -7.69 12.70
N GLU A 218 -10.20 -7.67 13.88
CA GLU A 218 -9.92 -8.66 14.92
C GLU A 218 -10.56 -9.99 14.52
N THR A 219 -9.72 -11.01 14.37
CA THR A 219 -10.13 -12.32 13.87
C THR A 219 -10.57 -13.26 14.99
N GLY A 220 -10.29 -12.91 16.26
CA GLY A 220 -10.45 -13.77 17.42
C GLY A 220 -9.32 -14.80 17.57
N LYS A 221 -8.40 -14.89 16.60
CA LYS A 221 -7.23 -15.78 16.65
C LYS A 221 -6.08 -15.02 17.29
N LYS A 222 -5.74 -15.40 18.53
CA LYS A 222 -4.71 -14.73 19.36
C LYS A 222 -3.42 -14.39 18.59
N ASP A 223 -2.86 -15.35 17.86
CA ASP A 223 -1.59 -15.13 17.15
C ASP A 223 -1.72 -14.17 15.96
N THR A 224 -2.85 -14.22 15.24
CA THR A 224 -3.12 -13.31 14.12
C THR A 224 -3.38 -11.90 14.64
N ASP A 225 -4.20 -11.78 15.68
CA ASP A 225 -4.56 -10.49 16.27
C ASP A 225 -3.34 -9.84 16.94
N ALA A 226 -2.43 -10.62 17.54
CA ALA A 226 -1.15 -10.12 18.06
C ALA A 226 -0.26 -9.55 16.95
N LEU A 227 -0.19 -10.21 15.79
CA LEU A 227 0.55 -9.70 14.62
C LEU A 227 -0.09 -8.42 14.07
N MET A 228 -1.41 -8.36 13.98
CA MET A 228 -2.15 -7.17 13.52
C MET A 228 -1.92 -5.98 14.46
N ARG A 229 -1.95 -6.21 15.78
CA ARG A 229 -1.67 -5.16 16.79
C ARG A 229 -0.24 -4.64 16.70
N LEU A 230 0.73 -5.53 16.49
CA LEU A 230 2.13 -5.13 16.27
C LEU A 230 2.26 -4.26 15.00
N ALA A 231 1.54 -4.59 13.92
CA ALA A 231 1.54 -3.79 12.70
C ALA A 231 0.96 -2.38 12.96
N ARG A 232 -0.12 -2.28 13.75
CA ARG A 232 -0.72 -1.00 14.17
C ARG A 232 0.28 -0.09 14.88
N GLU A 233 0.95 -0.61 15.91
CA GLU A 233 1.88 0.17 16.75
C GLU A 233 3.08 0.73 15.99
N ARG A 234 3.36 0.21 14.78
CA ARG A 234 4.45 0.68 13.92
C ARG A 234 4.01 1.67 12.86
N PHE A 235 2.70 1.91 12.73
CA PHE A 235 2.16 2.93 11.82
C PHE A 235 2.13 4.33 12.45
N ASP A 236 1.98 4.41 13.78
CA ASP A 236 2.04 5.65 14.57
C ASP A 236 3.49 6.13 14.81
#